data_AF-A0A9D2G599-F1
#
_entry.id   AF-A0A9D2G599-F1
#
_cell.length_a   1.000
_cell.length_b   1.000
_cell.length_c   1.000
_cell.angle_alpha   90.00
_cell.angle_beta   90.00
_cell.angle_gamma   90.00
#
_symmetry.space_group_name_H-M   'P 1'
#
loop_
_entity.id
_entity.type
_entity.pdbx_description
1 polymer ?
#
loop_
_entity_poly.entity_id
_entity_poly.type
_entity_poly.pdbx_seq_one_letter_code
_entity_poly.pdbx_strand_id
1 'polypeptide(L)' 'MKRDCVAVFAARLKELIGDRPISQFAREVRIPQQTISRYLRCQREISLTYLCRIADYFGEDIDFLLGRKDY' A
#
# COMPACT_ATOMS: atom_id res chain seq x y z
N MET A 1 2.86 -8.66 21.38
CA MET A 1 3.72 -7.92 20.42
C MET A 1 2.79 -7.19 19.45
N LYS A 2 2.79 -5.85 19.41
CA LYS A 2 1.92 -5.12 18.45
C LYS A 2 2.51 -5.30 17.05
N ARG A 3 1.70 -5.79 16.11
CA ARG A 3 2.09 -5.93 14.69
C ARG A 3 2.18 -4.52 14.10
N ASP A 4 3.30 -4.21 13.47
CA ASP A 4 3.50 -2.90 12.83
C ASP A 4 2.77 -2.87 11.48
N CYS A 5 1.53 -2.38 11.50
CA CYS A 5 0.70 -2.26 10.30
C CYS A 5 1.37 -1.42 9.21
N VAL A 6 2.22 -0.45 9.55
CA VAL A 6 2.90 0.41 8.58
C VAL A 6 3.95 -0.41 7.81
N ALA A 7 4.75 -1.18 8.52
CA ALA A 7 5.77 -2.03 7.91
C ALA A 7 5.14 -3.14 7.05
N VAL A 8 4.06 -3.77 7.52
CA VAL A 8 3.36 -4.81 6.75
C VAL A 8 2.72 -4.23 5.49
N PHE A 9 2.04 -3.09 5.61
CA PHE A 9 1.46 -2.41 4.47
C PHE A 9 2.51 -2.05 3.42
N ALA A 10 3.66 -1.51 3.85
CA ALA A 10 4.75 -1.18 2.94
C ALA A 10 5.28 -2.41 2.18
N ALA A 11 5.41 -3.54 2.87
CA ALA A 11 5.85 -4.81 2.27
C ALA A 11 4.83 -5.33 1.24
N ARG A 12 3.55 -5.45 1.62
CA ARG A 12 2.47 -5.91 0.73
C ARG A 12 2.28 -4.98 -0.47
N LEU A 13 2.34 -3.68 -0.26
CA LEU A 13 2.26 -2.71 -1.35
C LEU A 13 3.43 -2.88 -2.33
N LYS A 14 4.65 -3.13 -1.83
CA LYS A 14 5.81 -3.39 -2.68
C LYS A 14 5.64 -4.66 -3.50
N GLU A 15 5.15 -5.74 -2.89
CA GLU A 15 4.84 -7.01 -3.56
C GLU A 15 3.81 -6.81 -4.68
N LEU A 16 2.71 -6.12 -4.39
CA LEU A 16 1.63 -5.85 -5.35
C LEU A 16 2.06 -4.92 -6.50
N ILE A 17 2.94 -3.94 -6.23
CA ILE A 17 3.51 -3.10 -7.30
C ILE A 17 4.40 -3.94 -8.23
N GLY A 18 5.14 -4.93 -7.68
CA GLY A 18 6.07 -5.74 -8.45
C GLY A 18 7.15 -4.88 -9.12
N ASP A 19 7.50 -5.23 -10.36
CA ASP A 19 8.57 -4.58 -11.12
C ASP A 19 8.13 -3.30 -11.85
N ARG A 20 6.86 -2.91 -11.74
CA ARG A 20 6.36 -1.75 -12.47
C ARG A 20 6.90 -0.43 -11.89
N PRO A 21 7.07 0.61 -12.71
CA PRO A 21 7.47 1.93 -12.22
C PRO A 21 6.47 2.50 -11.21
N ILE A 22 6.97 3.05 -10.09
CA ILE A 22 6.12 3.71 -9.07
C ILE A 22 5.35 4.88 -9.70
N SER A 23 5.93 5.58 -10.68
CA SER A 23 5.28 6.67 -11.41
C SER A 23 4.05 6.20 -12.18
N GLN A 24 4.10 5.01 -12.78
CA GLN A 24 2.96 4.39 -13.45
C GLN A 24 1.86 4.08 -12.43
N PHE A 25 2.19 3.37 -11.35
CA PHE A 25 1.23 3.03 -10.31
C PHE A 25 0.56 4.27 -9.71
N ALA A 26 1.35 5.27 -9.33
CA ALA A 26 0.87 6.52 -8.76
C ALA A 26 -0.20 7.20 -9.62
N ARG A 27 0.00 7.19 -10.95
CA ARG A 27 -0.97 7.74 -11.92
C ARG A 27 -2.26 6.91 -11.95
N GLU A 28 -2.15 5.59 -11.96
CA GLU A 28 -3.29 4.67 -12.01
C GLU A 28 -4.19 4.79 -10.76
N VAL A 29 -3.60 4.86 -9.56
CA VAL A 29 -4.36 5.06 -8.32
C VAL A 29 -4.62 6.53 -7.99
N ARG A 30 -4.17 7.48 -8.84
CA ARG A 30 -4.31 8.92 -8.59
C ARG A 30 -3.83 9.33 -7.19
N ILE A 31 -2.71 8.78 -6.74
CA ILE A 31 -2.02 9.12 -5.50
C ILE A 31 -0.67 9.74 -5.89
N PRO A 32 -0.26 10.88 -5.30
CA PRO A 32 1.03 11.47 -5.64
C PRO A 32 2.17 10.46 -5.45
N GLN A 33 3.08 10.36 -6.43
CA GLN A 33 4.20 9.42 -6.38
C GLN A 33 5.01 9.56 -5.09
N GLN A 34 5.27 10.79 -4.63
CA GLN A 34 5.99 11.04 -3.38
C GLN A 34 5.28 10.42 -2.16
N THR A 35 3.94 10.42 -2.16
CA THR A 35 3.13 9.80 -1.10
C THR A 35 3.32 8.29 -1.09
N ILE A 36 3.25 7.64 -2.26
CA ILE A 36 3.55 6.21 -2.40
C ILE A 36 4.98 5.90 -1.94
N SER A 37 5.97 6.70 -2.36
CA SER A 37 7.36 6.54 -1.93
C SER A 37 7.55 6.71 -0.42
N ARG A 38 6.73 7.51 0.27
CA ARG A 38 6.76 7.61 1.74
C ARG A 38 6.14 6.38 2.40
N TYR A 39 5.09 5.79 1.82
CA TYR A 39 4.52 4.52 2.29
C TYR A 39 5.52 3.38 2.19
N LEU A 40 6.16 3.20 1.03
CA LEU A 40 7.14 2.14 0.81
C LEU A 40 8.40 2.23 1.70
N ARG A 41 8.66 3.41 2.28
CA ARG A 41 9.78 3.67 3.20
C ARG A 41 9.32 3.75 4.66
N CYS A 42 8.09 3.38 4.97
CA CYS A 42 7.49 3.46 6.30
C CYS A 42 7.55 4.85 6.95
N GLN A 43 7.62 5.92 6.14
CA GLN A 43 7.75 7.30 6.63
C GLN A 43 6.39 7.97 6.89
N ARG A 44 5.30 7.31 6.53
CA ARG A 44 3.95 7.85 6.64
C ARG A 44 2.95 6.72 6.75
N GLU A 45 1.96 6.89 7.63
CA GLU A 45 0.76 6.06 7.65
C GLU A 45 -0.16 6.37 6.46
N ILE A 46 -0.81 5.34 5.93
CA ILE A 46 -1.81 5.50 4.90
C ILE A 46 -3.13 6.03 5.49
N SER A 47 -3.80 6.93 4.77
CA SER A 47 -5.15 7.36 5.12
C SER A 47 -6.18 6.34 4.64
N LEU A 48 -7.33 6.25 5.31
CA LEU A 48 -8.42 5.34 4.91
C LEU A 48 -8.82 5.49 3.44
N THR A 49 -8.93 6.74 2.95
CA THR A 49 -9.27 7.02 1.55
C THR A 49 -8.30 6.39 0.55
N TYR A 50 -7.00 6.44 0.83
CA TYR A 50 -6.00 5.85 -0.05
C TYR A 50 -5.88 4.35 0.13
N LEU A 51 -6.14 3.85 1.34
CA LEU A 51 -6.16 2.42 1.63
C LEU A 51 -7.27 1.72 0.85
N CYS A 52 -8.50 2.23 0.91
CA CYS A 52 -9.62 1.70 0.10
C CYS A 52 -9.30 1.76 -1.39
N ARG A 53 -8.73 2.86 -1.86
CA ARG A 53 -8.40 3.00 -3.29
C ARG A 53 -7.35 1.99 -3.77
N ILE A 54 -6.34 1.69 -2.95
CA ILE A 54 -5.34 0.68 -3.28
C ILE A 54 -5.95 -0.72 -3.22
N ALA A 55 -6.80 -1.00 -2.24
CA ALA A 55 -7.57 -2.24 -2.15
C ALA A 55 -8.42 -2.47 -3.42
N ASP A 56 -9.22 -1.48 -3.81
CA ASP A 56 -10.07 -1.52 -5.01
C ASP A 56 -9.24 -1.72 -6.29
N TYR A 57 -8.06 -1.09 -6.38
CA TYR A 57 -7.18 -1.20 -7.54
C TYR A 57 -6.64 -2.62 -7.74
N PHE A 58 -6.27 -3.30 -6.65
CA PHE A 58 -5.72 -4.66 -6.71
C PHE A 58 -6.79 -5.76 -6.56
N GLY A 59 -8.02 -5.39 -6.18
CA GLY A 59 -9.05 -6.37 -5.83
C GLY A 59 -8.75 -7.11 -4.51
N GLU A 60 -8.00 -6.48 -3.61
CA GLU A 60 -7.53 -7.07 -2.36
C GLU A 60 -8.32 -6.57 -1.15
N ASP A 61 -8.35 -7.37 -0.08
CA ASP A 61 -8.94 -6.96 1.20
C ASP A 61 -8.00 -6.02 1.98
N ILE A 62 -8.57 -5.03 2.66
CA ILE A 62 -7.81 -4.14 3.53
C ILE A 62 -7.12 -4.91 4.66
N ASP A 63 -7.74 -5.98 5.17
CA ASP A 63 -7.17 -6.86 6.18
C ASP A 63 -5.94 -7.62 5.63
N PHE A 64 -5.88 -7.93 4.34
CA PHE A 64 -4.66 -8.46 3.72
C PHE A 64 -3.57 -7.38 3.66
N LEU A 65 -3.92 -6.18 3.18
CA LEU A 65 -2.98 -5.05 3.07
C LEU A 65 -2.38 -4.65 4.43
N LEU A 66 -3.14 -4.79 5.52
CA LEU A 66 -2.68 -4.47 6.89
C LEU A 66 -2.11 -5.67 7.65
N GLY A 67 -2.07 -6.87 7.05
CA GLY A 67 -1.58 -8.08 7.68
C GLY A 67 -2.45 -8.59 8.83
N ARG A 68 -3.75 -8.38 8.77
CA ARG A 68 -4.75 -9.00 9.64
C ARG A 68 -5.21 -10.36 9.11
N LYS A 69 -5.00 -10.61 7.83
CA LYS A 69 -5.27 -11.87 7.16
C LYS A 69 -4.09 -12.26 6.28
N ASP A 70 -3.72 -13.52 6.35
CA ASP A 70 -2.82 -14.19 5.41
C ASP A 70 -3.65 -15.26 4.68
N TYR A 71 -3.36 -15.51 3.39
CA TYR A 71 -3.97 -16.58 2.58
C TYR A 71 -2.97 -17.71 2.35
#